data_AF-A0A9E5NII8-F1
#
_entry.id   AF-A0A9E5NII8-F1
#
_cell.length_a   1.000
_cell.length_b   1.000
_cell.length_c   1.000
_cell.angle_alpha   90.00
_cell.angle_beta   90.00
_cell.angle_gamma   90.00
#
_symmetry.space_group_name_H-M   'P 1'
#
loop_
_entity.id
_entity.type
_entity.pdbx_description
1 polymer ?
#
loop_
_entity_poly.entity_id
_entity_poly.type
_entity_poly.pdbx_seq_one_letter_code
_entity_poly.pdbx_strand_id
1 'polypeptide(L)'
;STGQRHVVLWTVPSPPSPQDPADQLAVLITEIAELVDNGVLNGGQGNALIQKLENALRMLGEEKTPATCGQLQAFVNQVEAYTSTGVLPEDIGQGLIDTANSVIGELCG
;
A
#
# COMPACT_ATOMS: atom_id res chain seq x y z
N SER A 1 -36.33 -4.91 30.77
CA SER A 1 -36.39 -3.46 31.05
C SER A 1 -35.26 -3.08 31.97
N THR A 2 -34.51 -1.99 31.83
CA THR A 2 -34.29 -0.98 30.79
C THR A 2 -33.07 -0.23 31.30
N GLY A 3 -32.09 0.04 30.43
CA GLY A 3 -30.93 0.86 30.78
C GLY A 3 -30.21 1.29 29.52
N GLN A 4 -30.86 2.15 28.72
CA GLN A 4 -30.27 2.73 27.52
C GLN A 4 -29.07 3.60 27.90
N ARG A 5 -27.96 3.46 27.17
CA ARG A 5 -27.00 4.57 27.00
C ARG A 5 -26.67 4.67 25.52
N HIS A 6 -27.22 5.72 24.91
CA HIS A 6 -26.90 6.23 23.60
C HIS A 6 -25.38 6.22 23.35
N VAL A 7 -24.91 5.45 22.37
CA VAL A 7 -23.59 5.70 21.78
C VAL A 7 -23.85 6.63 20.60
N VAL A 8 -23.67 7.91 20.89
CA VAL A 8 -23.49 8.98 19.92
C VAL A 8 -22.53 8.53 18.81
N LEU A 9 -23.02 8.57 17.57
CA LEU A 9 -22.24 8.37 16.35
C LEU A 9 -21.28 9.55 16.14
N TRP A 10 -20.33 9.76 17.04
CA TRP A 10 -19.13 10.50 16.68
C TRP A 10 -18.24 9.49 15.99
N THR A 11 -18.03 9.66 14.70
CA THR A 11 -16.98 8.95 13.96
C THR A 11 -15.66 9.37 14.59
N VAL A 12 -15.23 8.66 15.64
CA VAL A 12 -13.82 8.65 15.99
C VAL A 12 -13.13 8.12 14.73
N PRO A 13 -12.23 8.88 14.06
CA PRO A 13 -11.35 8.22 13.12
C PRO A 13 -10.66 7.13 13.92
N SER A 14 -10.93 5.87 13.56
CA SER A 14 -10.21 4.74 14.14
C SER A 14 -8.73 5.10 14.05
N PRO A 15 -7.95 5.00 15.15
CA PRO A 15 -6.50 5.18 15.01
C PRO A 15 -6.02 4.23 13.92
N PRO A 16 -5.08 4.68 13.07
CA PRO A 16 -4.53 3.84 12.01
C PRO A 16 -4.09 2.53 12.65
N SER A 17 -4.86 1.49 12.35
CA SER A 17 -4.58 0.16 12.86
C SER A 17 -3.64 -0.45 11.83
N PRO A 18 -2.61 -1.22 12.21
CA PRO A 18 -1.73 -1.90 11.24
C PRO A 18 -2.44 -2.87 10.27
N GLN A 19 -3.79 -2.90 10.29
CA GLN A 19 -4.69 -3.70 9.47
C GLN A 19 -5.53 -2.82 8.51
N ASP A 20 -5.34 -1.50 8.44
CA ASP A 20 -6.04 -0.68 7.44
C ASP A 20 -5.24 -0.73 6.10
N PRO A 21 -5.86 -1.15 4.99
CA PRO A 21 -5.29 -1.08 3.66
C PRO A 21 -4.64 0.27 3.32
N ALA A 22 -5.23 1.39 3.75
CA ALA A 22 -4.69 2.71 3.46
C ALA A 22 -3.36 2.98 4.18
N ASP A 23 -3.24 2.55 5.43
CA ASP A 23 -2.00 2.73 6.21
C ASP A 23 -0.87 1.86 5.65
N GLN A 24 -1.17 0.63 5.26
CA GLN A 24 -0.20 -0.28 4.64
C GLN A 24 0.36 0.31 3.32
N LEU A 25 -0.50 0.93 2.51
CA LEU A 25 -0.07 1.63 1.30
C LEU A 25 0.81 2.85 1.60
N ALA A 26 0.49 3.62 2.65
CA ALA A 26 1.29 4.77 3.05
C ALA A 26 2.68 4.37 3.59
N VAL A 27 2.77 3.24 4.30
CA VAL A 27 4.04 2.64 4.73
C VAL A 27 4.90 2.26 3.51
N LEU A 28 4.33 1.59 2.51
CA LEU A 28 5.05 1.23 1.28
C LEU A 28 5.60 2.47 0.56
N ILE A 29 4.82 3.56 0.47
CA ILE A 29 5.29 4.82 -0.14
C ILE A 29 6.51 5.37 0.63
N THR A 30 6.46 5.35 1.96
CA THR A 30 7.55 5.82 2.81
C THR A 30 8.80 4.97 2.63
N GLU A 31 8.66 3.65 2.63
CA GLU A 31 9.77 2.71 2.43
C GLU A 31 10.43 2.91 1.05
N ILE A 32 9.65 3.13 -0.01
CA ILE A 32 10.20 3.39 -1.34
C ILE A 32 10.93 4.74 -1.40
N ALA A 33 10.42 5.77 -0.71
CA ALA A 33 11.11 7.05 -0.61
C ALA A 33 12.47 6.88 0.09
N GLU A 34 12.53 6.11 1.17
CA GLU A 34 13.79 5.78 1.85
C GLU A 34 14.76 4.99 0.96
N LEU A 35 14.26 4.07 0.12
CA LEU A 35 15.08 3.36 -0.87
C LEU A 35 15.69 4.31 -1.92
N VAL A 36 14.97 5.38 -2.29
CA VAL A 36 15.50 6.43 -3.17
C VAL A 36 16.56 7.26 -2.45
N ASP A 37 16.28 7.69 -1.22
CA ASP A 37 17.20 8.52 -0.43
C ASP A 37 18.51 7.77 -0.12
N ASN A 38 18.43 6.46 0.09
CA ASN A 38 19.58 5.58 0.29
C ASN A 38 20.30 5.20 -1.02
N GLY A 39 19.79 5.62 -2.17
CA GLY A 39 20.38 5.37 -3.48
C GLY A 39 20.23 3.93 -3.99
N VAL A 40 19.38 3.12 -3.36
CA VAL A 40 19.04 1.77 -3.84
C VAL A 40 18.22 1.86 -5.12
N LEU A 41 17.20 2.73 -5.12
CA LEU A 41 16.46 3.11 -6.30
C LEU A 41 16.91 4.49 -6.77
N ASN A 42 16.93 4.71 -8.09
CA ASN A 42 17.00 6.08 -8.58
C ASN A 42 15.63 6.75 -8.50
N GLY A 43 15.61 8.09 -8.56
CA GLY A 43 14.38 8.86 -8.44
C GLY A 43 13.29 8.51 -9.46
N GLY A 44 13.66 8.09 -10.68
CA GLY A 44 12.71 7.66 -11.69
C GLY A 44 12.06 6.31 -11.36
N GLN A 45 12.85 5.36 -10.86
CA GLN A 45 12.39 4.05 -10.44
C GLN A 45 11.47 4.14 -9.22
N GLY A 46 11.89 4.88 -8.18
CA GLY A 46 11.07 5.10 -6.99
C GLY A 46 9.76 5.83 -7.30
N ASN A 47 9.81 6.91 -8.09
CA ASN A 47 8.60 7.64 -8.50
C ASN A 47 7.61 6.74 -9.26
N ALA A 48 8.09 5.85 -10.13
CA ALA A 48 7.21 4.95 -10.88
C ALA A 48 6.45 3.95 -9.99
N LEU A 49 7.05 3.53 -8.86
CA LEU A 49 6.41 2.69 -7.85
C LEU A 49 5.47 3.51 -6.96
N ILE A 50 5.92 4.65 -6.42
CA ILE A 50 5.12 5.55 -5.57
C ILE A 50 3.83 5.97 -6.28
N GLN A 51 3.90 6.37 -7.55
CA GLN A 51 2.72 6.77 -8.33
C GLN A 51 1.66 5.66 -8.44
N LYS A 52 2.04 4.37 -8.39
CA LYS A 52 1.07 3.26 -8.39
C LYS A 52 0.37 3.15 -7.05
N LEU A 53 1.11 3.27 -5.96
CA LEU A 53 0.57 3.24 -4.60
C LEU A 53 -0.32 4.44 -4.30
N GLU A 54 0.07 5.64 -4.74
CA GLU A 54 -0.77 6.85 -4.63
C GLU A 54 -2.06 6.72 -5.43
N ASN A 55 -1.99 6.14 -6.63
CA ASN A 55 -3.19 5.85 -7.41
C ASN A 55 -4.08 4.79 -6.72
N ALA A 56 -3.48 3.76 -6.12
CA ALA A 56 -4.21 2.76 -5.35
C ALA A 56 -4.92 3.39 -4.14
N LEU A 57 -4.23 4.24 -3.37
CA LEU A 57 -4.79 5.01 -2.25
C LEU A 57 -5.98 5.87 -2.68
N ARG A 58 -5.82 6.62 -3.78
CA ARG A 58 -6.91 7.45 -4.31
C ARG A 58 -8.11 6.60 -4.71
N MET A 59 -7.89 5.48 -5.41
CA MET A 59 -8.97 4.58 -5.84
C MET A 59 -9.64 3.88 -4.65
N LEU A 60 -8.88 3.54 -3.61
CA LEU A 60 -9.40 2.99 -2.36
C LEU A 60 -10.34 3.99 -1.67
N GLY A 61 -9.94 5.26 -1.58
CA GLY A 61 -10.80 6.32 -1.03
C GLY A 61 -12.04 6.64 -1.89
N GLU A 62 -12.03 6.25 -3.17
CA GLU A 62 -13.18 6.32 -4.09
C GLU A 62 -14.02 5.02 -4.10
N GLU A 63 -13.73 4.06 -3.21
CA GLU A 63 -14.37 2.73 -3.14
C GLU A 63 -14.27 1.92 -4.46
N LYS A 64 -13.26 2.21 -5.29
CA LYS A 64 -13.03 1.56 -6.58
C LYS A 64 -12.13 0.33 -6.43
N THR A 65 -12.58 -0.63 -5.64
CA THR A 65 -11.80 -1.83 -5.29
C THR A 65 -11.14 -2.51 -6.50
N PRO A 66 -11.83 -2.82 -7.63
CA PRO A 66 -11.17 -3.45 -8.77
C PRO A 66 -10.01 -2.63 -9.37
N ALA A 67 -10.13 -1.30 -9.35
CA ALA A 67 -9.11 -0.41 -9.86
C ALA A 67 -7.92 -0.33 -8.88
N THR A 68 -8.20 -0.30 -7.56
CA THR A 68 -7.18 -0.40 -6.50
C THR A 68 -6.35 -1.68 -6.66
N CYS A 69 -7.00 -2.84 -6.79
CA CYS A 69 -6.34 -4.13 -7.01
C CYS A 69 -5.46 -4.11 -8.27
N GLY A 70 -5.95 -3.49 -9.36
CA GLY A 70 -5.19 -3.35 -10.60
C GLY A 70 -3.91 -2.52 -10.45
N GLN A 71 -3.93 -1.46 -9.64
CA GLN A 71 -2.74 -0.67 -9.33
C GLN A 71 -1.74 -1.46 -8.48
N LEU A 72 -2.23 -2.22 -7.49
CA LEU A 72 -1.40 -3.04 -6.62
C LEU A 72 -0.73 -4.19 -7.39
N GLN A 73 -1.45 -4.86 -8.30
CA GLN A 73 -0.86 -5.87 -9.16
C GLN A 73 0.22 -5.28 -10.08
N ALA A 74 -0.02 -4.08 -10.62
CA ALA A 74 0.98 -3.38 -11.44
C ALA A 74 2.22 -2.99 -10.62
N PHE A 75 2.05 -2.67 -9.33
CA PHE A 75 3.15 -2.42 -8.41
C PHE A 75 3.96 -3.70 -8.19
N VAL A 76 3.31 -4.82 -7.82
CA VAL A 76 3.96 -6.14 -7.64
C VAL A 76 4.77 -6.53 -8.86
N ASN A 77 4.17 -6.49 -10.06
CA ASN A 77 4.86 -6.86 -11.30
C ASN A 77 6.11 -6.01 -11.57
N GLN A 78 6.09 -4.73 -11.17
CA GLN A 78 7.24 -3.84 -11.36
C GLN A 78 8.34 -4.10 -10.33
N VAL A 79 7.98 -4.41 -9.08
CA VAL A 79 8.94 -4.83 -8.05
C VAL A 79 9.62 -6.13 -8.46
N GLU A 80 8.87 -7.12 -8.95
CA GLU A 80 9.42 -8.38 -9.51
C GLU A 80 10.37 -8.12 -10.69
N ALA A 81 10.05 -7.16 -11.56
CA ALA A 81 10.95 -6.79 -12.64
C ALA A 81 12.25 -6.15 -12.11
N TYR A 82 12.17 -5.31 -11.07
CA TYR A 82 13.35 -4.69 -10.46
C TYR A 82 14.22 -5.69 -9.71
N THR A 83 13.63 -6.69 -9.03
CA THR A 83 14.40 -7.76 -8.40
C THR A 83 15.06 -8.64 -9.46
N SER A 84 14.31 -9.07 -10.48
CA SER A 84 14.83 -9.92 -11.56
C SER A 84 15.97 -9.27 -12.36
N THR A 85 15.96 -7.94 -12.48
CA THR A 85 17.01 -7.19 -13.18
C THR A 85 18.15 -6.73 -12.27
N GLY A 86 18.11 -7.06 -10.98
CA GLY A 86 19.14 -6.69 -9.99
C GLY A 86 19.14 -5.20 -9.61
N VAL A 87 18.08 -4.47 -9.93
CA VAL A 87 17.88 -3.07 -9.51
C VAL A 87 17.55 -3.00 -8.02
N LEU A 88 16.71 -3.94 -7.56
CA LEU A 88 16.28 -4.01 -6.16
C LEU A 88 16.77 -5.34 -5.56
N PRO A 89 17.35 -5.35 -4.35
CA PRO A 89 17.68 -6.58 -3.64
C PRO A 89 16.44 -7.47 -3.46
N GLU A 90 16.62 -8.79 -3.59
CA GLU A 90 15.53 -9.77 -3.56
C GLU A 90 14.76 -9.75 -2.23
N ASP A 91 15.48 -9.64 -1.12
CA ASP A 91 14.93 -9.56 0.23
C ASP A 91 14.06 -8.32 0.44
N ILE A 92 14.53 -7.16 -0.04
CA ILE A 92 13.76 -5.92 0.00
C ILE A 92 12.53 -6.02 -0.91
N GLY A 93 12.72 -6.49 -2.14
CA GLY A 93 11.61 -6.61 -3.10
C GLY A 93 10.54 -7.59 -2.65
N GLN A 94 10.92 -8.71 -2.03
CA GLN A 94 9.95 -9.66 -1.48
C GLN A 94 9.13 -9.03 -0.35
N GLY A 95 9.76 -8.25 0.54
CA GLY A 95 9.05 -7.52 1.59
C GLY A 95 7.95 -6.59 1.04
N LEU A 96 8.29 -5.80 0.01
CA LEU A 96 7.33 -4.91 -0.65
C LEU A 96 6.17 -5.69 -1.30
N ILE A 97 6.48 -6.82 -1.95
CA ILE A 97 5.49 -7.69 -2.60
C ILE A 97 4.55 -8.32 -1.57
N ASP A 98 5.09 -8.80 -0.45
CA ASP A 98 4.30 -9.45 0.61
C ASP A 98 3.30 -8.48 1.22
N THR A 99 3.71 -7.25 1.52
CA THR A 99 2.79 -6.20 2.02
C THR A 99 1.72 -5.86 0.99
N ALA A 100 2.08 -5.69 -0.29
CA ALA A 100 1.09 -5.40 -1.34
C ALA A 100 0.10 -6.56 -1.52
N ASN A 101 0.56 -7.81 -1.45
CA ASN A 101 -0.30 -9.00 -1.53
C ASN A 101 -1.22 -9.15 -0.31
N SER A 102 -0.79 -8.73 0.89
CA SER A 102 -1.67 -8.66 2.07
C SER A 102 -2.86 -7.73 1.80
N VAL A 103 -2.58 -6.52 1.32
CA VAL A 103 -3.64 -5.54 0.97
C VAL A 103 -4.55 -6.05 -0.14
N ILE A 104 -4.00 -6.72 -1.16
CA ILE A 104 -4.80 -7.38 -2.21
C ILE A 104 -5.71 -8.44 -1.60
N GLY A 105 -5.21 -9.28 -0.69
CA GLY A 105 -6.00 -10.31 -0.02
C GLY A 105 -7.14 -9.74 0.83
N GLU A 106 -6.91 -8.61 1.50
CA GLU A 106 -7.91 -7.90 2.31
C GLU A 106 -9.02 -7.27 1.46
N LEU A 107 -8.68 -6.73 0.28
CA LEU A 107 -9.60 -5.96 -0.55
C LEU A 107 -10.27 -6.76 -1.67
N CYS A 108 -9.56 -7.73 -2.25
CA CYS A 108 -9.87 -8.36 -3.53
C CYS A 108 -10.22 -9.86 -3.39
N GLY A 109 -10.18 -10.39 -2.17
CA GLY A 109 -10.46 -11.79 -1.82
C GLY A 109 -11.94 -12.15 -1.73
#